data_AF-A0A5D2XX14-F1
#
_entry.id   AF-A0A5D2XX14-F1
#
_cell.length_a   1.000
_cell.length_b   1.000
_cell.length_c   1.000
_cell.angle_alpha   90.00
_cell.angle_beta   90.00
_cell.angle_gamma   90.00
#
_symmetry.space_group_name_H-M   'P 1'
#
loop_
_entity.id
_entity.type
_entity.pdbx_description
1 polymer ?
#
loop_
_entity_poly.entity_id
_entity_poly.type
_entity_poly.pdbx_seq_one_letter_code
_entity_poly.pdbx_strand_id
1 'polypeptide(L)'
;TFNCGTLQGIGYPFWSPPLRPSYCGHHGFELICQQNQSPVITIKTQRFHVLNITRPPLMTIAPVDTWEDPCPQQFHNISLNHNLFDFAATIRNLTIFYGCPLEADIPFQHRFNCGTTTSNGNTYAYYLDESLSRLHRSELTDCDTSIIVPVNQSEFDELWNEPDNIVGAWNKGFEVMYQKDMISCLACRNSGGVCGSNSSSLDFLCFCPDHPCSKSCVVSDDENFAQCFDAFSCGDIHNLMFPFSKDDRPQLCHQDGFVLSKCEDPQPIIHIGGNEYRLMYLKHSTFTMSIVRNDLWEQSCLPNPINITINDSFLTHPPTNRHRTLFYNCSNVPQRPIIFPCSPELLSFYADDLSERDTYRDFSNSCGTNVQVQVSQSSFDELQTERNEYMLEEWRFGFNVVYDFPAIFCERCDNLVEKCSNLMNESRYPVCKPDQEKRDSSRDRGKNKVYEE
;
A
#
# COMPACT_ATOMS: atom_id res chain seq x y z
N THR A 1 11.09 -21.93 10.81
CA THR A 1 10.53 -20.88 11.67
C THR A 1 11.22 -20.95 13.03
N PHE A 2 11.05 -19.95 13.89
CA PHE A 2 11.60 -19.94 15.25
C PHE A 2 10.67 -19.17 16.19
N ASN A 3 10.89 -19.32 17.49
CA ASN A 3 10.14 -18.60 18.52
C ASN A 3 11.05 -17.51 19.11
N CYS A 4 10.48 -16.34 19.38
CA CYS A 4 11.20 -15.19 19.90
C CYS A 4 10.31 -14.52 20.94
N GLY A 5 10.65 -14.67 22.21
CA GLY A 5 9.86 -14.10 23.30
C GLY A 5 8.40 -14.57 23.28
N THR A 6 7.46 -13.63 23.26
CA THR A 6 6.01 -13.90 23.17
C THR A 6 5.57 -14.38 21.79
N LEU A 7 6.34 -14.12 20.73
CA LEU A 7 5.99 -14.45 19.35
C LEU A 7 6.45 -15.87 18.97
N GLN A 8 5.54 -16.63 18.36
CA GLN A 8 5.76 -18.04 17.99
C GLN A 8 5.70 -18.22 16.47
N GLY A 9 6.44 -19.20 15.94
CA GLY A 9 6.33 -19.59 14.53
C GLY A 9 6.85 -18.56 13.53
N ILE A 10 7.78 -17.69 13.94
CA ILE A 10 8.28 -16.58 13.14
C ILE A 10 9.13 -17.08 11.96
N GLY A 11 8.85 -16.55 10.77
CA GLY A 11 9.50 -16.92 9.50
C GLY A 11 10.47 -15.87 8.98
N TYR A 12 10.97 -16.09 7.76
CA TYR A 12 11.61 -15.03 6.97
C TYR A 12 10.62 -13.86 6.81
N PRO A 13 11.05 -12.58 6.87
CA PRO A 13 12.43 -12.09 6.85
C PRO A 13 13.14 -12.05 8.21
N PHE A 14 12.47 -12.42 9.31
CA PHE A 14 13.03 -12.25 10.65
C PHE A 14 14.11 -13.27 10.99
N TRP A 15 15.09 -12.82 11.75
CA TRP A 15 16.20 -13.63 12.28
C TRP A 15 16.65 -13.10 13.64
N SER A 16 17.40 -13.90 14.40
CA SER A 16 17.84 -13.55 15.75
C SER A 16 18.94 -14.50 16.23
N PRO A 17 20.22 -14.10 16.28
CA PRO A 17 21.28 -14.96 16.77
C PRO A 17 21.16 -15.14 18.31
N PRO A 18 21.39 -16.35 18.87
CA PRO A 18 21.76 -17.60 18.20
C PRO A 18 20.56 -18.45 17.73
N LEU A 19 19.31 -18.01 17.95
CA LEU A 19 18.09 -18.78 17.66
C LEU A 19 17.87 -19.05 16.16
N ARG A 20 18.20 -18.08 15.32
CA ARG A 20 18.12 -18.14 13.86
C ARG A 20 19.25 -17.31 13.25
N PRO A 21 20.15 -17.94 12.47
CA PRO A 21 21.25 -17.24 11.81
C PRO A 21 20.79 -16.12 10.88
N SER A 22 21.64 -15.12 10.67
CA SER A 22 21.35 -13.94 9.83
C SER A 22 21.06 -14.29 8.38
N TYR A 23 21.77 -15.27 7.81
CA TYR A 23 21.52 -15.74 6.44
C TYR A 23 20.15 -16.41 6.26
N CYS A 24 19.40 -16.71 7.34
CA CYS A 24 18.02 -17.21 7.26
C CYS A 24 16.97 -16.08 7.31
N GLY A 25 17.38 -14.81 7.26
CA GLY A 25 16.51 -13.65 7.28
C GLY A 25 17.08 -12.52 6.41
N HIS A 26 16.45 -11.34 6.47
CA HIS A 26 16.86 -10.15 5.72
C HIS A 26 17.52 -9.11 6.63
N HIS A 27 18.50 -8.38 6.13
CA HIS A 27 19.14 -7.30 6.88
C HIS A 27 18.12 -6.21 7.27
N GLY A 28 18.09 -5.80 8.54
CA GLY A 28 17.07 -4.87 9.05
C GLY A 28 15.81 -5.54 9.64
N PHE A 29 15.74 -6.87 9.64
CA PHE A 29 14.70 -7.66 10.33
C PHE A 29 15.25 -8.48 11.51
N GLU A 30 16.36 -8.03 12.09
CA GLU A 30 16.91 -8.63 13.30
C GLU A 30 15.95 -8.40 14.48
N LEU A 31 15.61 -9.48 15.17
CA LEU A 31 14.86 -9.45 16.41
C LEU A 31 15.78 -9.74 17.59
N ILE A 32 15.72 -8.87 18.60
CA ILE A 32 16.33 -9.14 19.90
C ILE A 32 15.28 -9.82 20.76
N CYS A 33 15.53 -11.09 21.09
CA CYS A 33 14.59 -11.92 21.84
C CYS A 33 14.97 -11.98 23.32
N GLN A 34 13.99 -11.79 24.20
CA GLN A 34 14.10 -12.11 25.61
C GLN A 34 12.92 -12.98 26.03
N GLN A 35 13.16 -13.93 26.94
CA GLN A 35 12.14 -14.89 27.36
C GLN A 35 10.92 -14.19 27.97
N ASN A 36 9.72 -14.56 27.51
CA ASN A 36 8.43 -14.00 27.93
C ASN A 36 8.26 -12.47 27.73
N GLN A 37 9.05 -11.85 26.86
CA GLN A 37 8.91 -10.43 26.51
C GLN A 37 8.63 -10.25 25.01
N SER A 38 8.02 -9.14 24.64
CA SER A 38 7.85 -8.77 23.23
C SER A 38 9.23 -8.56 22.58
N PRO A 39 9.52 -9.20 21.44
CA PRO A 39 10.76 -9.00 20.72
C PRO A 39 11.02 -7.54 20.39
N VAL A 40 12.28 -7.14 20.30
CA VAL A 40 12.64 -5.77 19.91
C VAL A 40 13.27 -5.77 18.52
N ILE A 41 12.76 -4.92 17.64
CA ILE A 41 13.35 -4.61 16.33
C ILE A 41 13.95 -3.21 16.33
N THR A 42 15.04 -3.02 15.60
CA THR A 42 15.63 -1.69 15.37
C THR A 42 15.36 -1.26 13.94
N ILE A 43 14.67 -0.13 13.76
CA ILE A 43 14.40 0.47 12.45
C ILE A 43 15.11 1.81 12.41
N LYS A 44 16.05 1.98 11.46
CA LYS A 44 17.03 3.07 11.46
C LYS A 44 17.80 3.12 12.79
N THR A 45 17.52 4.10 13.63
CA THR A 45 18.14 4.31 14.95
C THR A 45 17.16 4.11 16.11
N GLN A 46 15.89 3.83 15.81
CA GLN A 46 14.81 3.73 16.80
C GLN A 46 14.50 2.27 17.10
N ARG A 47 14.13 1.98 18.36
CA ARG A 47 13.81 0.63 18.84
C ARG A 47 12.32 0.49 19.07
N PHE A 48 11.77 -0.64 18.65
CA PHE A 48 10.35 -0.93 18.77
C PHE A 48 10.11 -2.32 19.33
N HIS A 49 9.14 -2.45 20.23
CA HIS A 49 8.54 -3.74 20.56
C HIS A 49 7.72 -4.24 19.38
N VAL A 50 7.95 -5.48 18.95
CA VAL A 50 7.10 -6.18 17.99
C VAL A 50 6.02 -6.91 18.77
N LEU A 51 4.81 -6.35 18.76
CA LEU A 51 3.68 -6.82 19.55
C LEU A 51 2.96 -7.98 18.88
N ASN A 52 2.84 -7.91 17.56
CA ASN A 52 2.20 -8.94 16.76
C ASN A 52 2.82 -9.00 15.36
N ILE A 53 2.81 -10.18 14.78
CA ILE A 53 3.10 -10.41 13.37
C ILE A 53 1.85 -11.09 12.81
N THR A 54 0.87 -10.28 12.45
CA THR A 54 -0.31 -10.71 11.71
C THR A 54 0.14 -11.20 10.33
N ARG A 55 -0.61 -12.12 9.68
CA ARG A 55 -0.19 -12.77 8.42
C ARG A 55 0.57 -11.80 7.50
N PRO A 56 1.78 -12.15 7.03
CA PRO A 56 2.60 -11.20 6.28
C PRO A 56 1.81 -10.60 5.11
N PRO A 57 1.98 -9.30 4.84
CA PRO A 57 3.15 -8.49 5.22
C PRO A 57 2.93 -7.48 6.36
N LEU A 58 2.18 -7.79 7.44
CA LEU A 58 1.89 -6.80 8.51
C LEU A 58 2.52 -7.17 9.85
N MET A 59 3.09 -6.18 10.54
CA MET A 59 3.46 -6.31 11.95
C MET A 59 3.02 -5.08 12.73
N THR A 60 2.68 -5.26 14.00
CA THR A 60 2.34 -4.18 14.92
C THR A 60 3.56 -3.88 15.77
N ILE A 61 4.00 -2.63 15.76
CA ILE A 61 5.16 -2.17 16.52
C ILE A 61 4.81 -1.01 17.47
N ALA A 62 5.47 -0.96 18.61
CA ALA A 62 5.33 0.13 19.58
C ALA A 62 6.71 0.66 19.99
N PRO A 63 6.91 1.99 20.12
CA PRO A 63 8.21 2.55 20.51
C PRO A 63 8.61 2.07 21.90
N VAL A 64 9.88 1.68 22.06
CA VAL A 64 10.41 1.26 23.37
C VAL A 64 10.51 2.45 24.33
N ASP A 65 10.93 3.61 23.82
CA ASP A 65 11.25 4.78 24.65
C ASP A 65 10.03 5.42 25.32
N THR A 66 8.83 5.16 24.80
CA THR A 66 7.57 5.74 25.30
C THR A 66 6.61 4.68 25.88
N TRP A 67 7.11 3.48 26.16
CA TRP A 67 6.29 2.34 26.60
C TRP A 67 5.74 2.49 28.03
N GLU A 68 6.58 2.99 28.94
CA GLU A 68 6.20 3.19 30.36
C GLU A 68 5.88 4.65 30.68
N ASP A 69 6.54 5.59 30.01
CA ASP A 69 6.43 7.03 30.25
C ASP A 69 6.10 7.75 28.94
N PRO A 70 4.98 8.49 28.87
CA PRO A 70 4.66 9.25 27.67
C PRO A 70 5.59 10.45 27.44
N CYS A 71 6.54 10.70 28.35
CA CYS A 71 7.46 11.84 28.35
C CYS A 71 8.90 11.38 28.03
N PRO A 72 9.26 11.26 26.74
CA PRO A 72 10.59 10.76 26.37
C PRO A 72 11.68 11.78 26.72
N GLN A 73 12.90 11.28 26.97
CA GLN A 73 14.07 12.16 27.17
C GLN A 73 14.53 12.86 25.89
N GLN A 74 14.18 12.31 24.73
CA GLN A 74 14.51 12.88 23.42
C GLN A 74 13.26 12.89 22.54
N PHE A 75 13.01 14.03 21.91
CA PHE A 75 11.84 14.23 21.05
C PHE A 75 12.24 14.04 19.59
N HIS A 76 11.84 12.92 19.00
CA HIS A 76 12.08 12.62 17.59
C HIS A 76 10.82 12.07 16.95
N ASN A 77 10.56 12.47 15.70
CA ASN A 77 9.51 11.86 14.90
C ASN A 77 9.83 10.41 14.58
N ILE A 78 8.80 9.57 14.56
CA ILE A 78 8.94 8.18 14.11
C ILE A 78 9.27 8.18 12.62
N SER A 79 10.36 7.48 12.25
CA SER A 79 10.80 7.41 10.86
C SER A 79 11.11 5.97 10.47
N LEU A 80 10.42 5.48 9.44
CA LEU A 80 10.62 4.15 8.89
C LEU A 80 11.68 4.14 7.79
N ASN A 81 12.29 2.98 7.56
CA ASN A 81 13.06 2.73 6.35
C ASN A 81 12.12 2.29 5.23
N HIS A 82 11.67 3.23 4.40
CA HIS A 82 10.72 3.00 3.30
C HIS A 82 11.19 2.02 2.21
N ASN A 83 12.46 1.60 2.22
CA ASN A 83 12.91 0.49 1.38
C ASN A 83 12.46 -0.88 1.91
N LEU A 84 12.10 -0.97 3.19
CA LEU A 84 11.75 -2.22 3.89
C LEU A 84 10.37 -2.17 4.56
N PHE A 85 9.95 -1.00 5.02
CA PHE A 85 8.77 -0.79 5.84
C PHE A 85 7.95 0.41 5.38
N ASP A 86 6.64 0.25 5.32
CA ASP A 86 5.69 1.35 5.09
C ASP A 86 4.61 1.37 6.16
N PHE A 87 4.00 2.54 6.39
CA PHE A 87 2.83 2.61 7.27
C PHE A 87 1.64 1.91 6.64
N ALA A 88 0.82 1.24 7.46
CA ALA A 88 -0.43 0.69 6.98
C ALA A 88 -1.42 1.81 6.61
N ALA A 89 -2.36 1.53 5.70
CA ALA A 89 -3.39 2.49 5.30
C ALA A 89 -4.38 2.85 6.44
N THR A 90 -4.35 2.08 7.53
CA THR A 90 -5.14 2.26 8.74
C THR A 90 -4.52 3.25 9.73
N ILE A 91 -3.35 3.83 9.42
CA ILE A 91 -2.63 4.73 10.32
C ILE A 91 -3.18 6.16 10.24
N ARG A 92 -3.35 6.77 11.42
CA ARG A 92 -3.61 8.19 11.65
C ARG A 92 -2.42 8.83 12.35
N ASN A 93 -2.22 10.12 12.10
CA ASN A 93 -1.18 10.91 12.76
C ASN A 93 -1.78 11.71 13.90
N LEU A 94 -1.20 11.55 15.09
CA LEU A 94 -1.49 12.37 16.27
C LEU A 94 -0.29 13.27 16.53
N THR A 95 -0.50 14.56 16.79
CA THR A 95 0.59 15.46 17.17
C THR A 95 0.59 15.64 18.67
N ILE A 96 1.73 15.42 19.30
CA ILE A 96 1.91 15.66 20.73
C ILE A 96 2.83 16.85 20.95
N PHE A 97 2.34 17.81 21.70
CA PHE A 97 3.04 19.02 22.10
C PHE A 97 3.51 18.88 23.56
N TYR A 98 4.78 19.19 23.82
CA TYR A 98 5.41 19.07 25.14
C TYR A 98 5.89 20.42 25.66
N GLY A 99 5.97 20.54 26.99
CA GLY A 99 6.47 21.77 27.62
C GLY A 99 5.50 22.93 27.47
N CYS A 100 4.20 22.63 27.45
CA CYS A 100 3.16 23.61 27.27
C CYS A 100 2.75 24.25 28.61
N PRO A 101 2.34 25.53 28.61
CA PRO A 101 1.65 26.12 29.75
C PRO A 101 0.29 25.44 29.98
N LEU A 102 -0.34 25.77 31.11
CA LEU A 102 -1.68 25.27 31.38
C LEU A 102 -2.70 26.06 30.57
N GLU A 103 -3.17 25.44 29.49
CA GLU A 103 -4.18 26.00 28.60
C GLU A 103 -5.60 25.55 28.99
N ALA A 104 -6.49 26.53 29.18
CA ALA A 104 -7.87 26.31 29.60
C ALA A 104 -8.80 25.96 28.42
N ASP A 105 -8.45 26.41 27.22
CA ASP A 105 -9.25 26.24 26.01
C ASP A 105 -9.05 24.85 25.37
N ILE A 106 -7.94 24.17 25.68
CA ILE A 106 -7.70 22.80 25.24
C ILE A 106 -8.39 21.82 26.21
N PRO A 107 -9.25 20.91 25.72
CA PRO A 107 -10.00 20.01 26.60
C PRO A 107 -9.10 19.16 27.50
N PHE A 108 -9.46 19.05 28.78
CA PHE A 108 -8.61 18.42 29.80
C PHE A 108 -8.31 16.94 29.54
N GLN A 109 -9.15 16.24 28.78
CA GLN A 109 -8.92 14.84 28.42
C GLN A 109 -7.70 14.66 27.52
N HIS A 110 -7.34 15.68 26.73
CA HIS A 110 -6.20 15.64 25.83
C HIS A 110 -4.88 16.03 26.49
N ARG A 111 -4.87 16.16 27.83
CA ARG A 111 -3.77 16.73 28.60
C ARG A 111 -3.15 15.70 29.52
N PHE A 112 -1.82 15.65 29.56
CA PHE A 112 -1.05 14.93 30.57
C PHE A 112 0.12 15.78 31.08
N ASN A 113 0.85 15.27 32.09
CA ASN A 113 1.93 16.00 32.74
C ASN A 113 3.24 15.22 32.65
N CYS A 114 4.27 15.88 32.13
CA CYS A 114 5.64 15.44 32.15
C CYS A 114 6.35 16.18 33.29
N GLY A 115 6.43 15.56 34.47
CA GLY A 115 6.90 16.18 35.72
C GLY A 115 8.34 16.72 35.71
N THR A 116 9.04 16.64 34.58
CA THR A 116 10.31 17.32 34.31
C THR A 116 10.05 18.76 33.87
N THR A 117 10.56 19.74 34.63
CA THR A 117 10.61 21.13 34.19
C THR A 117 11.36 21.22 32.87
N THR A 118 10.65 21.58 31.80
CA THR A 118 11.30 22.02 30.57
C THR A 118 12.01 23.36 30.81
N SER A 119 12.76 23.86 29.82
CA SER A 119 13.54 25.12 29.94
C SER A 119 12.75 26.32 30.48
N ASN A 120 11.43 26.30 30.32
CA ASN A 120 10.53 27.39 30.67
C ASN A 120 9.71 27.14 31.95
N GLY A 121 9.89 26.00 32.63
CA GLY A 121 9.15 25.62 33.84
C GLY A 121 7.74 25.06 33.56
N ASN A 122 7.38 24.90 32.29
CA ASN A 122 6.16 24.25 31.86
C ASN A 122 6.27 22.73 31.99
N THR A 123 5.17 22.07 32.36
CA THR A 123 5.15 20.60 32.58
C THR A 123 4.01 19.91 31.85
N TYR A 124 3.12 20.64 31.16
CA TYR A 124 1.99 20.02 30.50
C TYR A 124 2.35 19.56 29.09
N ALA A 125 1.65 18.53 28.64
CA ALA A 125 1.69 18.02 27.29
C ALA A 125 0.26 17.79 26.79
N TYR A 126 0.06 17.99 25.49
CA TYR A 126 -1.24 17.88 24.83
C TYR A 126 -1.12 16.99 23.60
N TYR A 127 -2.06 16.07 23.42
CA TYR A 127 -2.16 15.26 22.21
C TYR A 127 -3.38 15.65 21.40
N LEU A 128 -3.18 16.03 20.14
CA LEU A 128 -4.21 16.60 19.29
C LEU A 128 -4.14 16.00 17.88
N ASP A 129 -5.31 15.85 17.27
CA ASP A 129 -5.40 15.57 15.84
C ASP A 129 -5.12 16.85 15.04
N GLU A 130 -5.12 16.74 13.71
CA GLU A 130 -4.86 17.89 12.85
C GLU A 130 -5.93 18.99 13.02
N SER A 131 -7.20 18.62 13.23
CA SER A 131 -8.30 19.57 13.33
C SER A 131 -8.18 20.45 14.59
N LEU A 132 -7.96 19.84 15.75
CA LEU A 132 -7.76 20.55 17.01
C LEU A 132 -6.43 21.30 17.04
N SER A 133 -5.36 20.75 16.46
CA SER A 133 -4.07 21.45 16.35
C SER A 133 -4.22 22.77 15.57
N ARG A 134 -5.08 22.79 14.56
CA ARG A 134 -5.37 24.02 13.79
C ARG A 134 -6.24 25.00 14.56
N LEU A 135 -7.19 24.50 15.36
CA LEU A 135 -8.09 25.31 16.18
C LEU A 135 -7.34 26.01 17.31
N HIS A 136 -6.46 25.28 18.00
CA HIS A 136 -5.72 25.77 19.18
C HIS A 136 -4.29 26.23 18.85
N ARG A 137 -4.07 26.71 17.63
CA ARG A 137 -2.71 27.03 17.16
C ARG A 137 -2.04 28.10 18.02
N SER A 138 -2.79 29.11 18.51
CA SER A 138 -2.26 30.18 19.35
C SER A 138 -1.79 29.69 20.71
N GLU A 139 -2.50 28.74 21.30
CA GLU A 139 -2.18 28.19 22.62
C GLU A 139 -0.98 27.23 22.54
N LEU A 140 -0.81 26.58 21.39
CA LEU A 140 0.28 25.63 21.14
C LEU A 140 1.62 26.29 20.77
N THR A 141 1.66 27.59 20.45
CA THR A 141 2.94 28.28 20.13
C THR A 141 3.86 28.42 21.34
N ASP A 142 3.30 28.36 22.55
CA ASP A 142 4.04 28.48 23.80
C ASP A 142 4.56 27.13 24.33
N CYS A 143 4.31 26.04 23.58
CA CYS A 143 4.91 24.74 23.81
C CYS A 143 6.35 24.69 23.32
N ASP A 144 7.21 23.93 24.01
CA ASP A 144 8.64 23.88 23.69
C ASP A 144 8.95 23.03 22.44
N THR A 145 8.19 21.96 22.21
CA THR A 145 8.41 21.06 21.08
C THR A 145 7.18 20.22 20.75
N SER A 146 7.17 19.60 19.57
CA SER A 146 6.15 18.63 19.19
C SER A 146 6.71 17.47 18.38
N ILE A 147 6.02 16.33 18.46
CA ILE A 147 6.31 15.13 17.68
C ILE A 147 5.02 14.59 17.04
N ILE A 148 5.16 13.92 15.91
CA ILE A 148 4.07 13.20 15.24
C ILE A 148 4.18 11.73 15.60
N VAL A 149 3.06 11.17 16.06
CA VAL A 149 2.96 9.78 16.48
C VAL A 149 1.90 9.05 15.65
N PRO A 150 2.28 7.99 14.91
CA PRO A 150 1.34 7.11 14.23
C PRO A 150 0.55 6.27 15.24
N VAL A 151 -0.75 6.18 15.03
CA VAL A 151 -1.69 5.31 15.76
C VAL A 151 -2.62 4.65 14.74
N ASN A 152 -3.14 3.44 15.00
CA ASN A 152 -4.18 2.93 14.08
C ASN A 152 -5.50 3.66 14.32
N GLN A 153 -6.34 3.66 13.28
CA GLN A 153 -7.65 4.30 13.28
C GLN A 153 -8.51 3.85 14.46
N SER A 154 -8.52 2.55 14.78
CA SER A 154 -9.29 2.00 15.91
C SER A 154 -8.88 2.63 17.24
N GLU A 155 -7.58 2.72 17.51
CA GLU A 155 -7.04 3.30 18.74
C GLU A 155 -7.25 4.81 18.79
N PHE A 156 -7.17 5.49 17.64
CA PHE A 156 -7.53 6.90 17.52
C PHE A 156 -9.00 7.14 17.91
N ASP A 157 -9.91 6.31 17.40
CA ASP A 157 -11.34 6.42 17.70
C ASP A 157 -11.63 6.10 19.18
N GLU A 158 -10.93 5.13 19.77
CA GLU A 158 -11.02 4.82 21.21
C GLU A 158 -10.55 5.99 22.08
N LEU A 159 -9.42 6.63 21.75
CA LEU A 159 -8.91 7.82 22.46
C LEU A 159 -9.90 9.00 22.50
N TRP A 160 -10.84 9.05 21.54
CA TRP A 160 -11.82 10.13 21.43
C TRP A 160 -13.17 9.82 22.08
N ASN A 161 -13.53 8.53 22.15
CA ASN A 161 -14.84 8.08 22.59
C ASN A 161 -14.83 7.44 23.99
N GLU A 162 -13.70 6.93 24.45
CA GLU A 162 -13.53 6.31 25.77
C GLU A 162 -12.40 7.00 26.55
N PRO A 163 -12.43 6.98 27.90
CA PRO A 163 -11.40 7.59 28.73
C PRO A 163 -10.12 6.74 28.79
N ASP A 164 -9.67 6.18 27.66
CA ASP A 164 -8.39 5.49 27.58
C ASP A 164 -7.27 6.55 27.59
N ASN A 165 -6.13 6.25 28.22
CA ASN A 165 -5.04 7.21 28.30
C ASN A 165 -4.10 7.10 27.08
N ILE A 166 -3.40 8.19 26.75
CA ILE A 166 -2.48 8.26 25.60
C ILE A 166 -1.42 7.13 25.63
N VAL A 167 -1.00 6.69 26.83
CA VAL A 167 -0.06 5.59 27.04
C VAL A 167 -0.66 4.26 26.57
N GLY A 168 -1.94 4.00 26.84
CA GLY A 168 -2.66 2.81 26.41
C GLY A 168 -2.70 2.69 24.90
N ALA A 169 -3.01 3.78 24.19
CA ALA A 169 -3.01 3.82 22.74
C ALA A 169 -1.62 3.58 22.14
N TRP A 170 -0.57 4.15 22.73
CA TRP A 170 0.82 3.90 22.31
C TRP A 170 1.28 2.47 22.53
N ASN A 171 0.89 1.88 23.66
CA ASN A 171 1.26 0.50 24.00
C ASN A 171 0.52 -0.54 23.16
N LYS A 172 -0.59 -0.17 22.53
CA LYS A 172 -1.24 -0.98 21.47
C LYS A 172 -0.44 -0.92 20.15
N GLY A 173 0.38 0.11 19.97
CA GLY A 173 1.29 0.27 18.83
C GLY A 173 0.58 0.65 17.53
N PHE A 174 1.32 0.60 16.44
CA PHE A 174 0.85 0.91 15.10
C PHE A 174 1.30 -0.13 14.08
N GLU A 175 0.47 -0.37 13.07
CA GLU A 175 0.73 -1.32 12.00
C GLU A 175 1.72 -0.77 10.96
N VAL A 176 2.73 -1.58 10.67
CA VAL A 176 3.67 -1.36 9.57
C VAL A 176 3.68 -2.56 8.63
N MET A 177 3.73 -2.26 7.34
CA MET A 177 3.87 -3.24 6.27
C MET A 177 5.35 -3.54 6.03
N TYR A 178 5.69 -4.80 5.80
CA TYR A 178 7.02 -5.23 5.35
C TYR A 178 6.92 -6.24 4.21
N GLN A 179 7.24 -5.81 2.99
CA GLN A 179 7.01 -6.61 1.77
C GLN A 179 8.29 -7.09 1.07
N LYS A 180 9.46 -6.64 1.54
CA LYS A 180 10.74 -6.95 0.91
C LYS A 180 10.95 -8.46 0.78
N ASP A 181 11.17 -8.90 -0.46
CA ASP A 181 11.41 -10.28 -0.89
C ASP A 181 10.33 -11.30 -0.51
N MET A 182 9.15 -10.87 -0.10
CA MET A 182 8.08 -11.78 0.31
C MET A 182 7.60 -12.66 -0.86
N ILE A 183 7.52 -12.08 -2.06
CA ILE A 183 7.14 -12.79 -3.28
C ILE A 183 8.21 -13.83 -3.65
N SER A 184 9.48 -13.42 -3.64
CA SER A 184 10.62 -14.31 -3.88
C SER A 184 10.68 -15.44 -2.85
N CYS A 185 10.46 -15.13 -1.57
CA CYS A 185 10.43 -16.10 -0.49
C CYS A 185 9.29 -17.12 -0.66
N LEU A 186 8.12 -16.68 -1.11
CA LEU A 186 7.01 -17.59 -1.35
C LEU A 186 7.30 -18.52 -2.54
N ALA A 187 7.83 -18.00 -3.65
CA ALA A 187 8.27 -18.81 -4.78
C ALA A 187 9.33 -19.85 -4.36
N CYS A 188 10.28 -19.45 -3.51
CA CYS A 188 11.27 -20.33 -2.92
C CYS A 188 10.64 -21.46 -2.09
N ARG A 189 9.78 -21.13 -1.13
CA ARG A 189 9.14 -22.14 -0.27
C ARG A 189 8.30 -23.12 -1.07
N ASN A 190 7.58 -22.62 -2.07
CA ASN A 190 6.68 -23.44 -2.90
C ASN A 190 7.42 -24.38 -3.86
N SER A 191 8.65 -24.04 -4.22
CA SER A 191 9.55 -24.92 -4.99
C SER A 191 10.30 -25.92 -4.11
N GLY A 192 10.06 -25.93 -2.79
CA GLY A 192 10.68 -26.84 -1.84
C GLY A 192 11.95 -26.28 -1.17
N GLY A 193 12.23 -24.99 -1.36
CA GLY A 193 13.36 -24.30 -0.75
C GLY A 193 13.04 -23.58 0.56
N VAL A 194 14.06 -22.97 1.14
CA VAL A 194 13.98 -22.15 2.34
C VAL A 194 14.51 -20.76 2.04
N CYS A 195 13.73 -19.72 2.36
CA CYS A 195 14.14 -18.34 2.14
C CYS A 195 15.29 -17.95 3.07
N GLY A 196 16.18 -17.12 2.55
CA GLY A 196 17.13 -16.37 3.34
C GLY A 196 17.86 -15.36 2.48
N SER A 197 19.08 -15.03 2.89
CA SER A 197 19.89 -14.02 2.21
C SER A 197 21.35 -14.44 2.16
N ASN A 198 22.07 -13.91 1.19
CA ASN A 198 23.52 -14.07 1.10
C ASN A 198 24.18 -13.40 2.31
N SER A 199 25.06 -14.12 3.01
CA SER A 199 25.74 -13.60 4.20
C SER A 199 26.71 -12.45 3.91
N SER A 200 27.15 -12.28 2.67
CA SER A 200 28.08 -11.23 2.24
C SER A 200 27.39 -10.07 1.53
N SER A 201 26.56 -10.35 0.52
CA SER A 201 25.89 -9.29 -0.26
C SER A 201 24.55 -8.85 0.32
N LEU A 202 23.98 -9.62 1.26
CA LEU A 202 22.66 -9.40 1.88
C LEU A 202 21.46 -9.53 0.93
N ASP A 203 21.69 -9.89 -0.33
CA ASP A 203 20.64 -10.14 -1.31
C ASP A 203 19.81 -11.38 -0.96
N PHE A 204 18.55 -11.40 -1.37
CA PHE A 204 17.68 -12.57 -1.23
C PHE A 204 18.29 -13.82 -1.88
N LEU A 205 18.13 -14.96 -1.21
CA LEU A 205 18.47 -16.29 -1.70
C LEU A 205 17.37 -17.29 -1.37
N CYS A 206 17.19 -18.23 -2.28
CA CYS A 206 16.45 -19.45 -2.04
C CYS A 206 17.40 -20.61 -1.76
N PHE A 207 17.43 -21.13 -0.54
CA PHE A 207 18.21 -22.31 -0.20
C PHE A 207 17.48 -23.57 -0.64
N CYS A 208 17.94 -24.19 -1.72
CA CYS A 208 17.41 -25.45 -2.22
C CYS A 208 18.24 -26.65 -1.71
N PRO A 209 17.70 -27.88 -1.80
CA PRO A 209 18.41 -29.07 -1.33
C PRO A 209 19.80 -29.26 -1.94
N ASP A 210 19.99 -28.87 -3.21
CA ASP A 210 21.25 -29.07 -3.93
C ASP A 210 22.19 -27.86 -3.85
N HIS A 211 21.67 -26.65 -4.05
CA HIS A 211 22.44 -25.40 -4.06
C HIS A 211 21.55 -24.17 -3.78
N PRO A 212 22.11 -23.02 -3.37
CA PRO A 212 21.35 -21.77 -3.31
C PRO A 212 21.00 -21.24 -4.71
N CYS A 213 19.74 -20.86 -4.91
CA CYS A 213 19.21 -20.24 -6.13
C CYS A 213 18.79 -18.79 -5.87
N SER A 214 18.67 -17.98 -6.93
CA SER A 214 18.27 -16.56 -6.81
C SER A 214 16.81 -16.36 -6.42
N LYS A 215 15.88 -17.23 -6.87
CA LYS A 215 14.42 -17.03 -6.65
C LYS A 215 13.67 -18.29 -6.23
N SER A 216 13.93 -19.43 -6.84
CA SER A 216 13.22 -20.70 -6.56
C SER A 216 14.10 -21.93 -6.83
N CYS A 217 13.67 -23.09 -6.34
CA CYS A 217 14.29 -24.40 -6.58
C CYS A 217 13.80 -25.07 -7.86
N VAL A 218 13.08 -24.34 -8.70
CA VAL A 218 12.86 -24.76 -10.07
C VAL A 218 14.08 -24.30 -10.84
N VAL A 219 14.82 -25.25 -11.41
CA VAL A 219 15.71 -24.94 -12.54
C VAL A 219 14.75 -24.53 -13.66
N SER A 220 14.40 -23.25 -13.73
CA SER A 220 13.71 -22.74 -14.91
C SER A 220 14.72 -22.85 -16.03
N ASP A 221 14.50 -23.77 -16.96
CA ASP A 221 15.20 -23.81 -18.24
C ASP A 221 14.93 -22.53 -19.08
N ASP A 222 14.29 -21.50 -18.51
CA ASP A 222 14.09 -20.19 -19.10
C ASP A 222 14.46 -19.07 -18.12
N GLU A 223 15.77 -18.80 -17.99
CA GLU A 223 16.33 -17.63 -17.27
C GLU A 223 15.66 -16.30 -17.67
N ASN A 224 15.00 -16.25 -18.83
CA ASN A 224 14.38 -15.07 -19.39
C ASN A 224 13.12 -14.62 -18.62
N PHE A 225 12.24 -15.52 -18.16
CA PHE A 225 11.01 -15.11 -17.46
C PHE A 225 11.27 -14.69 -16.00
N ALA A 226 12.33 -15.21 -15.38
CA ALA A 226 12.73 -14.82 -14.04
C ALA A 226 13.01 -13.30 -13.93
N GLN A 227 13.51 -12.67 -15.00
CA GLN A 227 13.79 -11.23 -15.06
C GLN A 227 12.53 -10.37 -14.91
N CYS A 228 11.35 -10.89 -15.24
CA CYS A 228 10.09 -10.17 -15.08
C CYS A 228 9.71 -9.91 -13.62
N PHE A 229 10.34 -10.62 -12.67
CA PHE A 229 10.17 -10.40 -11.24
C PHE A 229 11.25 -9.50 -10.63
N ASP A 230 12.18 -8.97 -11.43
CA ASP A 230 13.10 -7.96 -10.95
C ASP A 230 12.33 -6.67 -10.70
N ALA A 231 12.48 -6.13 -9.49
CA ALA A 231 11.79 -4.92 -9.07
C ALA A 231 12.30 -3.70 -9.84
N PHE A 232 11.39 -2.82 -10.23
CA PHE A 232 11.71 -1.55 -10.88
C PHE A 232 10.82 -0.42 -10.34
N SER A 233 11.13 0.81 -10.74
CA SER A 233 10.33 2.00 -10.42
C SER A 233 9.93 2.72 -11.71
N CYS A 234 8.82 3.43 -11.64
CA CYS A 234 8.30 4.29 -12.70
C CYS A 234 7.56 5.46 -12.02
N GLY A 235 8.08 6.68 -12.17
CA GLY A 235 7.66 7.79 -11.31
C GLY A 235 7.91 7.51 -9.82
N ASP A 236 6.95 7.90 -8.99
CA ASP A 236 6.93 7.66 -7.53
C ASP A 236 6.46 6.24 -7.17
N ILE A 237 6.09 5.41 -8.16
CA ILE A 237 5.65 4.05 -7.94
C ILE A 237 6.87 3.13 -7.94
N HIS A 238 7.22 2.65 -6.74
CA HIS A 238 8.36 1.77 -6.51
C HIS A 238 7.95 0.30 -6.37
N ASN A 239 8.95 -0.59 -6.42
CA ASN A 239 8.77 -2.04 -6.22
C ASN A 239 7.82 -2.72 -7.23
N LEU A 240 7.70 -2.16 -8.44
CA LEU A 240 6.93 -2.74 -9.53
C LEU A 240 7.62 -4.00 -10.06
N MET A 241 6.82 -4.99 -10.43
CA MET A 241 7.25 -6.25 -11.05
C MET A 241 6.13 -6.75 -11.97
N PHE A 242 6.32 -7.87 -12.66
CA PHE A 242 5.24 -8.53 -13.41
C PHE A 242 3.93 -8.54 -12.58
N PRO A 243 2.78 -8.11 -13.13
CA PRO A 243 2.49 -7.91 -14.56
C PRO A 243 2.90 -6.53 -15.10
N PHE A 244 3.37 -5.61 -14.25
CA PHE A 244 3.79 -4.29 -14.69
C PHE A 244 5.06 -4.36 -15.55
N SER A 245 5.03 -3.64 -16.67
CA SER A 245 6.17 -3.50 -17.58
C SER A 245 6.29 -2.07 -18.08
N LYS A 246 7.45 -1.73 -18.62
CA LYS A 246 7.71 -0.47 -19.33
C LYS A 246 8.63 -0.77 -20.53
N ASP A 247 8.88 0.21 -21.39
CA ASP A 247 9.55 0.00 -22.68
C ASP A 247 10.95 -0.62 -22.59
N ASP A 248 11.69 -0.40 -21.49
CA ASP A 248 13.03 -0.96 -21.28
C ASP A 248 13.03 -2.40 -20.71
N ARG A 249 11.85 -2.98 -20.49
CA ARG A 249 11.68 -4.34 -19.97
C ARG A 249 11.53 -5.33 -21.14
N PRO A 250 12.03 -6.58 -20.98
CA PRO A 250 11.88 -7.61 -22.01
C PRO A 250 10.41 -7.78 -22.44
N GLN A 251 10.18 -7.90 -23.75
CA GLN A 251 8.85 -8.09 -24.35
C GLN A 251 8.07 -9.26 -23.74
N LEU A 252 8.79 -10.30 -23.30
CA LEU A 252 8.19 -11.45 -22.63
C LEU A 252 7.55 -11.13 -21.26
N CYS A 253 7.88 -9.98 -20.67
CA CYS A 253 7.29 -9.48 -19.42
C CYS A 253 6.06 -8.60 -19.65
N HIS A 254 5.73 -8.29 -20.91
CA HIS A 254 4.64 -7.39 -21.23
C HIS A 254 3.31 -8.11 -21.00
N GLN A 255 2.42 -7.43 -20.28
CA GLN A 255 1.05 -7.85 -20.04
C GLN A 255 0.11 -6.69 -20.41
N ASP A 256 -0.83 -6.97 -21.30
CA ASP A 256 -1.86 -6.00 -21.68
C ASP A 256 -2.63 -5.54 -20.44
N GLY A 257 -2.86 -4.24 -20.31
CA GLY A 257 -3.45 -3.65 -19.11
C GLY A 257 -2.44 -3.18 -18.05
N PHE A 258 -1.15 -3.52 -18.17
CA PHE A 258 -0.13 -3.23 -17.15
C PHE A 258 1.13 -2.57 -17.70
N VAL A 259 1.11 -2.14 -18.96
CA VAL A 259 2.20 -1.38 -19.55
C VAL A 259 2.17 0.05 -19.01
N LEU A 260 3.32 0.49 -18.51
CA LEU A 260 3.55 1.82 -17.97
C LEU A 260 4.37 2.67 -18.94
N SER A 261 3.99 3.94 -19.07
CA SER A 261 4.71 4.98 -19.80
C SER A 261 4.79 6.28 -18.99
N LYS A 262 5.54 7.26 -19.49
CA LYS A 262 5.79 8.54 -18.82
C LYS A 262 6.35 8.40 -17.39
N CYS A 263 7.36 7.56 -17.22
CA CYS A 263 8.00 7.31 -15.92
C CYS A 263 8.83 8.51 -15.40
N GLU A 264 9.01 9.54 -16.21
CA GLU A 264 9.59 10.83 -15.83
C GLU A 264 8.64 11.70 -14.99
N ASP A 265 7.34 11.44 -15.05
CA ASP A 265 6.33 12.10 -14.21
C ASP A 265 6.22 11.39 -12.84
N PRO A 266 5.91 12.11 -11.75
CA PRO A 266 5.64 11.51 -10.44
C PRO A 266 4.56 10.42 -10.48
N GLN A 267 3.46 10.64 -11.23
CA GLN A 267 2.41 9.64 -11.46
C GLN A 267 2.48 9.13 -12.91
N PRO A 268 2.98 7.90 -13.16
CA PRO A 268 3.12 7.40 -14.52
C PRO A 268 1.78 7.07 -15.17
N ILE A 269 1.77 6.91 -16.50
CA ILE A 269 0.59 6.46 -17.25
C ILE A 269 0.56 4.94 -17.31
N ILE A 270 -0.60 4.33 -17.02
CA ILE A 270 -0.93 2.93 -17.24
C ILE A 270 -1.96 2.79 -18.37
N HIS A 271 -1.73 1.83 -19.27
CA HIS A 271 -2.59 1.57 -20.43
C HIS A 271 -3.53 0.40 -20.14
N ILE A 272 -4.83 0.66 -20.04
CA ILE A 272 -5.87 -0.34 -19.71
C ILE A 272 -7.01 -0.28 -20.72
N GLY A 273 -7.33 -1.42 -21.35
CA GLY A 273 -8.42 -1.51 -22.32
C GLY A 273 -8.30 -0.52 -23.49
N GLY A 274 -7.08 -0.13 -23.88
CA GLY A 274 -6.80 0.86 -24.92
C GLY A 274 -6.97 2.32 -24.48
N ASN A 275 -7.18 2.58 -23.18
CA ASN A 275 -7.29 3.92 -22.61
C ASN A 275 -6.11 4.22 -21.67
N GLU A 276 -5.80 5.51 -21.51
CA GLU A 276 -4.73 5.98 -20.64
C GLU A 276 -5.28 6.41 -19.26
N TYR A 277 -4.62 5.95 -18.21
CA TYR A 277 -4.88 6.36 -16.84
C TYR A 277 -3.58 6.75 -16.16
N ARG A 278 -3.60 7.68 -15.19
CA ARG A 278 -2.48 7.88 -14.29
C ARG A 278 -2.56 6.90 -13.11
N LEU A 279 -1.45 6.25 -12.80
CA LEU A 279 -1.32 5.37 -11.65
C LEU A 279 -0.90 6.21 -10.43
N MET A 280 -1.82 6.35 -9.47
CA MET A 280 -1.60 7.17 -8.27
C MET A 280 -0.87 6.40 -7.18
N TYR A 281 -1.25 5.14 -6.97
CA TYR A 281 -0.70 4.29 -5.92
C TYR A 281 -0.99 2.82 -6.21
N LEU A 282 -0.14 1.94 -5.68
CA LEU A 282 -0.25 0.49 -5.79
C LEU A 282 -0.18 -0.18 -4.41
N LYS A 283 -1.22 -0.93 -4.06
CA LYS A 283 -1.32 -1.75 -2.85
C LYS A 283 -1.09 -3.22 -3.19
N HIS A 284 0.17 -3.66 -3.14
CA HIS A 284 0.55 -5.04 -3.47
C HIS A 284 -0.13 -6.10 -2.59
N SER A 285 -0.45 -5.78 -1.32
CA SER A 285 -1.08 -6.75 -0.40
C SER A 285 -2.46 -7.22 -0.88
N THR A 286 -3.19 -6.35 -1.57
CA THR A 286 -4.56 -6.60 -2.03
C THR A 286 -4.68 -6.56 -3.55
N PHE A 287 -3.55 -6.50 -4.26
CA PHE A 287 -3.48 -6.31 -5.70
C PHE A 287 -4.39 -5.16 -6.15
N THR A 288 -4.38 -4.05 -5.41
CA THR A 288 -5.25 -2.91 -5.68
C THR A 288 -4.40 -1.78 -6.24
N MET A 289 -4.81 -1.21 -7.37
CA MET A 289 -4.23 0.01 -7.91
C MET A 289 -5.25 1.13 -7.87
N SER A 290 -4.80 2.34 -7.54
CA SER A 290 -5.61 3.55 -7.62
C SER A 290 -5.24 4.28 -8.90
N ILE A 291 -6.22 4.48 -9.78
CA ILE A 291 -6.00 5.07 -11.10
C ILE A 291 -6.94 6.26 -11.35
N VAL A 292 -6.47 7.22 -12.15
CA VAL A 292 -7.21 8.43 -12.54
C VAL A 292 -7.26 8.50 -14.06
N ARG A 293 -8.38 8.93 -14.63
CA ARG A 293 -8.48 9.17 -16.08
C ARG A 293 -7.46 10.22 -16.52
N ASN A 294 -6.57 9.87 -17.45
CA ASN A 294 -5.51 10.77 -17.89
C ASN A 294 -6.05 12.02 -18.62
N ASP A 295 -7.15 11.88 -19.36
CA ASP A 295 -7.76 12.98 -20.10
C ASP A 295 -8.44 14.04 -19.22
N LEU A 296 -8.73 13.70 -17.96
CA LEU A 296 -9.27 14.59 -16.94
C LEU A 296 -8.20 15.17 -16.00
N TRP A 297 -6.92 14.82 -16.19
CA TRP A 297 -5.84 15.16 -15.27
C TRP A 297 -5.50 16.65 -15.23
N GLU A 298 -5.43 17.29 -16.41
CA GLU A 298 -5.08 18.72 -16.54
C GLU A 298 -6.28 19.61 -16.87
N GLN A 299 -7.42 19.02 -17.24
CA GLN A 299 -8.59 19.77 -17.70
C GLN A 299 -9.89 19.05 -17.38
N SER A 300 -10.88 19.80 -16.89
CA SER A 300 -12.25 19.31 -16.68
C SER A 300 -13.08 19.33 -17.97
N CYS A 301 -12.68 20.10 -18.97
CA CYS A 301 -13.43 20.31 -20.19
C CYS A 301 -12.89 19.46 -21.33
N LEU A 302 -13.46 18.27 -21.47
CA LEU A 302 -13.10 17.34 -22.55
C LEU A 302 -13.64 17.85 -23.90
N PRO A 303 -12.81 17.91 -24.96
CA PRO A 303 -13.28 18.26 -26.30
C PRO A 303 -14.32 17.26 -26.84
N ASN A 304 -14.14 15.98 -26.53
CA ASN A 304 -15.03 14.87 -26.91
C ASN A 304 -15.30 13.98 -25.70
N PRO A 305 -16.26 14.36 -24.82
CA PRO A 305 -16.56 13.62 -23.60
C PRO A 305 -17.14 12.24 -23.96
N ILE A 306 -16.43 11.17 -23.58
CA ILE A 306 -16.88 9.79 -23.75
C ILE A 306 -16.90 9.03 -22.41
N ASN A 307 -17.85 8.10 -22.31
CA ASN A 307 -17.87 7.11 -21.25
C ASN A 307 -16.80 6.05 -21.54
N ILE A 308 -15.94 5.80 -20.55
CA ILE A 308 -14.90 4.78 -20.61
C ILE A 308 -15.25 3.72 -19.57
N THR A 309 -15.30 2.47 -20.00
CA THR A 309 -15.53 1.32 -19.11
C THR A 309 -14.35 0.38 -19.19
N ILE A 310 -13.83 -0.01 -18.03
CA ILE A 310 -12.80 -1.05 -17.93
C ILE A 310 -13.52 -2.39 -17.93
N ASN A 311 -13.34 -3.16 -19.01
CA ASN A 311 -14.01 -4.46 -19.22
C ASN A 311 -13.04 -5.65 -19.20
N ASP A 312 -11.81 -5.45 -18.75
CA ASP A 312 -10.81 -6.50 -18.63
C ASP A 312 -11.23 -7.55 -17.59
N SER A 313 -11.26 -8.82 -17.98
CA SER A 313 -11.74 -9.92 -17.14
C SER A 313 -10.90 -10.15 -15.88
N PHE A 314 -9.63 -9.73 -15.90
CA PHE A 314 -8.70 -9.82 -14.78
C PHE A 314 -8.78 -8.61 -13.83
N LEU A 315 -9.63 -7.62 -14.10
CA LEU A 315 -9.85 -6.46 -13.25
C LEU A 315 -11.23 -6.52 -12.59
N THR A 316 -11.27 -6.17 -11.31
CA THR A 316 -12.51 -6.09 -10.52
C THR A 316 -12.59 -4.74 -9.83
N HIS A 317 -13.81 -4.20 -9.73
CA HIS A 317 -14.06 -2.89 -9.15
C HIS A 317 -14.57 -3.07 -7.72
N PRO A 318 -13.87 -2.55 -6.69
CA PRO A 318 -14.34 -2.59 -5.32
C PRO A 318 -15.71 -1.91 -5.17
N PRO A 319 -16.61 -2.44 -4.32
CA PRO A 319 -17.92 -1.83 -4.08
C PRO A 319 -17.82 -0.46 -3.38
N THR A 320 -16.63 -0.10 -2.88
CA THR A 320 -16.32 1.21 -2.30
C THR A 320 -16.15 2.30 -3.36
N ASN A 321 -16.03 1.96 -4.64
CA ASN A 321 -16.03 2.98 -5.68
C ASN A 321 -17.43 3.58 -5.84
N ARG A 322 -17.48 4.89 -6.05
CA ARG A 322 -18.69 5.66 -6.34
C ARG A 322 -18.63 6.18 -7.74
N HIS A 323 -19.80 6.50 -8.31
CA HIS A 323 -19.86 7.19 -9.58
C HIS A 323 -20.22 8.66 -9.38
N ARG A 324 -19.57 9.50 -10.18
CA ARG A 324 -19.89 10.90 -10.37
C ARG A 324 -20.19 11.11 -11.85
N THR A 325 -21.22 11.87 -12.15
CA THR A 325 -21.62 12.19 -13.52
C THR A 325 -21.27 13.64 -13.83
N LEU A 326 -20.50 13.86 -14.89
CA LEU A 326 -20.14 15.18 -15.38
C LEU A 326 -21.07 15.53 -16.53
N PHE A 327 -21.80 16.62 -16.39
CA PHE A 327 -22.72 17.15 -17.39
C PHE A 327 -22.06 18.34 -18.09
N TYR A 328 -22.04 18.30 -19.42
CA TYR A 328 -21.40 19.31 -20.25
C TYR A 328 -22.41 20.13 -21.02
N ASN A 329 -22.16 21.44 -21.09
CA ASN A 329 -22.87 22.38 -21.96
C ASN A 329 -24.40 22.30 -21.78
N CYS A 330 -24.84 22.54 -20.55
CA CYS A 330 -26.23 22.50 -20.14
C CYS A 330 -26.89 23.88 -20.18
N SER A 331 -28.13 23.90 -20.66
CA SER A 331 -29.00 25.09 -20.62
C SER A 331 -29.72 25.26 -19.28
N ASN A 332 -29.82 24.18 -18.49
CA ASN A 332 -30.42 24.18 -17.17
C ASN A 332 -29.49 23.49 -16.17
N VAL A 333 -29.41 24.02 -14.95
CA VAL A 333 -28.54 23.53 -13.87
C VAL A 333 -29.32 23.48 -12.55
N PRO A 334 -28.96 22.61 -11.59
CA PRO A 334 -29.60 22.58 -10.29
C PRO A 334 -29.43 23.89 -9.51
N GLN A 335 -30.18 24.07 -8.42
CA GLN A 335 -30.20 25.33 -7.64
C GLN A 335 -28.84 25.70 -7.01
N ARG A 336 -27.94 24.72 -6.79
CA ARG A 336 -26.59 24.94 -6.24
C ARG A 336 -25.57 23.98 -6.88
N PRO A 337 -25.25 24.12 -8.17
CA PRO A 337 -24.27 23.26 -8.83
C PRO A 337 -22.86 23.72 -8.46
N ILE A 338 -21.92 22.78 -8.42
CA ILE A 338 -20.50 23.10 -8.52
C ILE A 338 -20.18 23.09 -10.01
N ILE A 339 -19.93 24.27 -10.55
CA ILE A 339 -19.83 24.54 -11.99
C ILE A 339 -18.37 24.55 -12.41
N PHE A 340 -18.09 23.99 -13.58
CA PHE A 340 -16.80 24.15 -14.26
C PHE A 340 -17.02 24.77 -15.65
N PRO A 341 -16.26 25.81 -16.04
CA PRO A 341 -16.53 26.56 -17.26
C PRO A 341 -15.92 25.87 -18.49
N CYS A 342 -16.76 25.32 -19.38
CA CYS A 342 -16.32 24.74 -20.67
C CYS A 342 -16.71 25.56 -21.89
N SER A 343 -17.79 26.32 -21.79
CA SER A 343 -18.30 27.18 -22.85
C SER A 343 -18.70 28.52 -22.24
N PRO A 344 -18.51 29.64 -22.95
CA PRO A 344 -18.93 30.95 -22.46
C PRO A 344 -20.46 31.09 -22.30
N GLU A 345 -21.25 30.29 -23.03
CA GLU A 345 -22.72 30.43 -23.07
C GLU A 345 -23.49 29.32 -22.34
N LEU A 346 -22.85 28.18 -22.07
CA LEU A 346 -23.48 27.00 -21.47
C LEU A 346 -22.68 26.54 -20.26
N LEU A 347 -23.39 26.03 -19.25
CA LEU A 347 -22.79 25.65 -17.97
C LEU A 347 -22.48 24.14 -17.94
N SER A 348 -21.37 23.76 -17.33
CA SER A 348 -21.05 22.36 -17.05
C SER A 348 -20.95 22.17 -15.54
N PHE A 349 -21.44 21.04 -15.03
CA PHE A 349 -21.49 20.76 -13.59
C PHE A 349 -21.38 19.25 -13.33
N TYR A 350 -21.12 18.86 -12.09
CA TYR A 350 -21.10 17.45 -11.69
C TYR A 350 -22.27 17.09 -10.76
N ALA A 351 -22.64 15.81 -10.76
CA ALA A 351 -23.62 15.24 -9.84
C ALA A 351 -23.12 13.92 -9.25
N ASP A 352 -23.39 13.72 -7.96
CA ASP A 352 -22.97 12.56 -7.19
C ASP A 352 -24.10 11.52 -7.03
N ASP A 353 -23.74 10.23 -7.01
CA ASP A 353 -24.70 9.11 -6.91
C ASP A 353 -25.48 9.07 -5.58
N LEU A 354 -24.95 9.64 -4.49
CA LEU A 354 -25.49 9.53 -3.14
C LEU A 354 -26.58 10.54 -2.80
N SER A 355 -26.65 11.68 -3.51
CA SER A 355 -27.62 12.72 -3.18
C SER A 355 -28.93 12.56 -3.94
N GLU A 356 -28.92 12.14 -5.22
CA GLU A 356 -29.95 12.68 -6.12
C GLU A 356 -30.14 11.91 -7.46
N ARG A 357 -30.02 10.58 -7.46
CA ARG A 357 -30.11 9.77 -8.70
C ARG A 357 -31.45 9.95 -9.46
N ASP A 358 -32.54 10.27 -8.77
CA ASP A 358 -33.86 10.51 -9.37
C ASP A 358 -34.10 11.97 -9.80
N THR A 359 -33.37 12.96 -9.28
CA THR A 359 -33.54 14.39 -9.65
C THR A 359 -32.71 14.78 -10.88
N TYR A 360 -31.62 14.06 -11.18
CA TYR A 360 -30.72 14.47 -12.27
C TYR A 360 -31.06 13.95 -13.68
N ARG A 361 -31.98 12.98 -13.77
CA ARG A 361 -32.42 12.43 -15.06
C ARG A 361 -33.07 13.48 -15.95
N ASP A 362 -33.73 14.46 -15.34
CA ASP A 362 -34.39 15.57 -16.05
C ASP A 362 -33.39 16.53 -16.72
N PHE A 363 -32.17 16.65 -16.17
CA PHE A 363 -31.13 17.52 -16.71
C PHE A 363 -30.36 16.89 -17.87
N SER A 364 -30.33 15.56 -17.97
CA SER A 364 -29.67 14.86 -19.09
C SER A 364 -30.19 15.33 -20.45
N ASN A 365 -31.46 15.74 -20.54
CA ASN A 365 -32.07 16.25 -21.77
C ASN A 365 -31.71 17.72 -22.07
N SER A 366 -31.24 18.46 -21.06
CA SER A 366 -30.87 19.87 -21.16
C SER A 366 -29.39 20.09 -21.46
N CYS A 367 -28.60 19.02 -21.47
CA CYS A 367 -27.16 19.02 -21.63
C CYS A 367 -26.76 18.42 -22.99
N GLY A 368 -25.65 18.90 -23.55
CA GLY A 368 -25.13 18.35 -24.81
C GLY A 368 -24.60 16.93 -24.66
N THR A 369 -23.95 16.62 -23.54
CA THR A 369 -23.47 15.27 -23.22
C THR A 369 -23.23 15.11 -21.71
N ASN A 370 -23.11 13.87 -21.26
CA ASN A 370 -22.67 13.54 -19.91
C ASN A 370 -21.73 12.33 -19.93
N VAL A 371 -20.79 12.30 -18.98
CA VAL A 371 -19.90 11.16 -18.77
C VAL A 371 -19.88 10.77 -17.31
N GLN A 372 -19.85 9.47 -17.05
CA GLN A 372 -19.74 8.90 -15.73
C GLN A 372 -18.27 8.57 -15.45
N VAL A 373 -17.77 9.01 -14.29
CA VAL A 373 -16.43 8.74 -13.80
C VAL A 373 -16.51 8.05 -12.44
N GLN A 374 -15.58 7.15 -12.16
CA GLN A 374 -15.48 6.52 -10.85
C GLN A 374 -14.55 7.31 -9.94
N VAL A 375 -14.90 7.35 -8.65
CA VAL A 375 -14.13 7.98 -7.58
C VAL A 375 -14.13 7.04 -6.37
N SER A 376 -13.00 6.92 -5.66
CA SER A 376 -12.93 6.13 -4.42
C SER A 376 -13.77 6.75 -3.30
N GLN A 377 -14.31 5.95 -2.38
CA GLN A 377 -15.08 6.47 -1.22
C GLN A 377 -14.29 7.50 -0.40
N SER A 378 -13.01 7.26 -0.14
CA SER A 378 -12.18 8.19 0.65
C SER A 378 -12.05 9.55 -0.04
N SER A 379 -11.77 9.56 -1.34
CA SER A 379 -11.72 10.79 -2.13
C SER A 379 -13.09 11.46 -2.24
N PHE A 380 -14.17 10.67 -2.27
CA PHE A 380 -15.53 11.19 -2.26
C PHE A 380 -15.85 11.91 -0.94
N ASP A 381 -15.44 11.36 0.19
CA ASP A 381 -15.67 11.95 1.51
C ASP A 381 -14.83 13.24 1.71
N GLU A 382 -13.60 13.26 1.21
CA GLU A 382 -12.74 14.47 1.13
C GLU A 382 -13.43 15.58 0.32
N LEU A 383 -13.97 15.26 -0.85
CA LEU A 383 -14.72 16.20 -1.69
C LEU A 383 -15.97 16.78 -1.00
N GLN A 384 -16.65 16.02 -0.14
CA GLN A 384 -17.82 16.51 0.59
C GLN A 384 -17.47 17.47 1.74
N THR A 385 -16.26 17.33 2.30
CA THR A 385 -15.80 18.15 3.44
C THR A 385 -15.17 19.48 2.99
N GLU A 386 -14.56 19.52 1.80
CA GLU A 386 -13.82 20.69 1.28
C GLU A 386 -14.64 21.61 0.35
N ARG A 387 -15.91 21.86 0.65
CA ARG A 387 -16.86 22.65 -0.18
C ARG A 387 -16.56 24.16 -0.24
N ASN A 388 -15.31 24.58 -0.42
CA ASN A 388 -14.87 25.97 -0.58
C ASN A 388 -14.30 26.24 -1.98
N GLU A 389 -14.60 27.44 -2.49
CA GLU A 389 -14.63 27.92 -3.88
C GLU A 389 -13.35 27.86 -4.76
N TYR A 390 -12.27 27.18 -4.36
CA TYR A 390 -10.98 27.25 -5.08
C TYR A 390 -10.25 25.91 -5.29
N MET A 391 -10.97 24.80 -5.41
CA MET A 391 -10.35 23.48 -5.67
C MET A 391 -10.24 23.18 -7.16
N LEU A 392 -9.11 23.60 -7.77
CA LEU A 392 -8.76 23.29 -9.17
C LEU A 392 -8.29 21.84 -9.38
N GLU A 393 -8.18 21.02 -8.31
CA GLU A 393 -7.57 19.69 -8.37
C GLU A 393 -8.52 18.52 -8.04
N GLU A 394 -9.83 18.76 -7.92
CA GLU A 394 -10.85 17.71 -7.66
C GLU A 394 -10.82 16.55 -8.70
N TRP A 395 -10.30 16.80 -9.89
CA TRP A 395 -10.26 15.83 -10.99
C TRP A 395 -9.13 14.81 -10.85
N ARG A 396 -8.21 15.04 -9.91
CA ARG A 396 -7.11 14.13 -9.57
C ARG A 396 -7.55 13.01 -8.62
N PHE A 397 -8.81 13.02 -8.18
CA PHE A 397 -9.37 11.98 -7.33
C PHE A 397 -9.68 10.72 -8.14
N GLY A 398 -8.88 9.68 -7.93
CA GLY A 398 -8.96 8.42 -8.65
C GLY A 398 -9.94 7.43 -8.05
N PHE A 399 -9.98 6.23 -8.65
CA PHE A 399 -10.74 5.09 -8.19
C PHE A 399 -9.86 3.85 -8.09
N ASN A 400 -10.31 2.90 -7.28
CA ASN A 400 -9.54 1.68 -7.03
C ASN A 400 -9.95 0.58 -8.01
N VAL A 401 -8.99 -0.20 -8.48
CA VAL A 401 -9.21 -1.41 -9.27
C VAL A 401 -8.37 -2.53 -8.67
N VAL A 402 -8.95 -3.72 -8.54
CA VAL A 402 -8.28 -4.91 -8.03
C VAL A 402 -7.97 -5.84 -9.18
N TYR A 403 -6.71 -6.22 -9.35
CA TYR A 403 -6.29 -7.16 -10.38
C TYR A 403 -6.08 -8.57 -9.83
N ASP A 404 -6.50 -9.58 -10.59
CA ASP A 404 -6.29 -10.98 -10.24
C ASP A 404 -4.89 -11.42 -10.67
N PHE A 405 -3.89 -11.04 -9.85
CA PHE A 405 -2.51 -11.44 -10.06
C PHE A 405 -2.35 -12.96 -10.21
N PRO A 406 -3.00 -13.80 -9.37
CA PRO A 406 -2.98 -15.24 -9.57
C PRO A 406 -3.42 -15.71 -10.96
N ALA A 407 -4.56 -15.21 -11.46
CA ALA A 407 -5.05 -15.58 -12.78
C ALA A 407 -4.07 -15.15 -13.89
N ILE A 408 -3.60 -13.89 -13.85
CA ILE A 408 -2.67 -13.34 -14.85
C ILE A 408 -1.37 -14.15 -14.89
N PHE A 409 -0.81 -14.49 -13.73
CA PHE A 409 0.41 -15.29 -13.68
C PHE A 409 0.16 -16.73 -14.14
N CYS A 410 -0.94 -17.37 -13.73
CA CYS A 410 -1.23 -18.75 -14.16
C CYS A 410 -1.44 -18.86 -15.67
N GLU A 411 -2.15 -17.91 -16.28
CA GLU A 411 -2.30 -17.85 -17.74
C GLU A 411 -0.94 -17.80 -18.43
N ARG A 412 0.00 -17.04 -17.87
CA ARG A 412 1.36 -16.98 -18.40
C ARG A 412 2.14 -18.28 -18.21
N CYS A 413 2.00 -18.95 -17.06
CA CYS A 413 2.62 -20.25 -16.80
C CYS A 413 2.15 -21.32 -17.79
N ASP A 414 0.84 -21.45 -17.99
CA ASP A 414 0.25 -22.51 -18.81
C ASP A 414 0.70 -22.43 -20.28
N ASN A 415 1.02 -21.23 -20.74
CA ASN A 415 1.58 -20.98 -22.08
C ASN A 415 3.06 -21.42 -22.22
N LEU A 416 3.81 -21.59 -21.13
CA LEU A 416 5.23 -21.97 -21.11
C LEU A 416 5.48 -23.49 -21.01
N VAL A 417 4.49 -24.34 -21.32
CA VAL A 417 4.56 -25.83 -21.19
C VAL A 417 4.63 -26.32 -19.73
N GLU A 418 4.52 -25.40 -18.76
CA GLU A 418 4.40 -25.67 -17.34
C GLU A 418 2.93 -25.63 -16.91
N LYS A 419 2.52 -26.40 -15.89
CA LYS A 419 1.17 -26.32 -15.33
C LYS A 419 1.17 -25.38 -14.13
N CYS A 420 0.25 -24.43 -14.08
CA CYS A 420 0.04 -23.63 -12.88
C CYS A 420 -0.47 -24.52 -11.73
N SER A 421 0.31 -24.68 -10.66
CA SER A 421 -0.15 -25.42 -9.49
C SER A 421 -0.75 -24.47 -8.45
N ASN A 422 -2.07 -24.43 -8.36
CA ASN A 422 -2.77 -23.80 -7.25
C ASN A 422 -2.69 -24.72 -6.03
N LEU A 423 -1.69 -24.53 -5.17
CA LEU A 423 -1.64 -25.18 -3.86
C LEU A 423 -2.70 -24.53 -2.95
N MET A 424 -3.89 -25.14 -2.97
CA MET A 424 -4.91 -25.17 -1.92
C MET A 424 -4.92 -23.98 -0.94
N ASN A 425 -5.93 -23.12 -1.11
CA ASN A 425 -6.61 -22.32 -0.08
C ASN A 425 -5.85 -21.30 0.79
N GLU A 426 -4.53 -21.08 0.67
CA GLU A 426 -3.85 -20.07 1.51
C GLU A 426 -2.77 -19.20 0.82
N SER A 427 -2.41 -19.47 -0.44
CA SER A 427 -1.34 -18.70 -1.12
C SER A 427 -1.90 -17.72 -2.16
N ARG A 428 -1.79 -16.41 -1.88
CA ARG A 428 -2.13 -15.30 -2.80
C ARG A 428 -1.26 -15.22 -4.07
N TYR A 429 -0.34 -16.16 -4.29
CA TYR A 429 0.65 -16.11 -5.38
C TYR A 429 0.84 -17.51 -5.99
N PRO A 430 0.52 -17.69 -7.28
CA PRO A 430 0.67 -18.95 -8.02
C PRO A 430 2.13 -19.32 -8.35
N VAL A 431 2.35 -20.57 -8.78
CA VAL A 431 3.66 -21.10 -9.19
C VAL A 431 3.53 -21.96 -10.43
N CYS A 432 4.42 -21.76 -11.40
CA CYS A 432 4.56 -22.63 -12.56
C CYS A 432 5.33 -23.90 -12.16
N LYS A 433 4.79 -25.08 -12.47
CA LYS A 433 5.50 -26.36 -12.26
C LYS A 433 5.70 -27.09 -13.60
N PRO A 434 6.86 -27.74 -13.81
CA PRO A 434 7.06 -28.59 -14.98
C PRO A 434 5.97 -29.66 -15.09
N ASP A 435 5.34 -29.80 -16.26
CA ASP A 435 4.32 -30.81 -16.51
C ASP A 435 4.96 -32.21 -16.53
N GLN A 436 4.79 -32.97 -15.44
CA GLN A 436 5.40 -34.30 -15.29
C GLN A 436 4.94 -35.30 -16.38
N GLU A 437 3.71 -35.17 -16.88
CA GLU A 437 3.15 -36.07 -17.91
C GLU A 437 3.85 -35.91 -19.28
N LYS A 438 4.33 -34.70 -19.62
CA LYS A 438 5.04 -34.46 -20.89
C LYS A 438 6.50 -34.88 -20.84
N ARG A 439 7.17 -34.82 -19.68
CA ARG A 439 8.55 -35.32 -19.51
C ARG A 439 8.65 -36.81 -19.80
N ASP A 440 7.67 -37.62 -19.41
CA ASP A 440 7.69 -39.05 -19.69
C ASP A 440 7.46 -39.38 -21.18
N SER A 441 6.62 -38.61 -21.89
CA SER A 441 6.43 -38.80 -23.35
C SER A 441 7.69 -38.48 -24.19
N SER A 442 8.53 -37.57 -23.72
CA SER A 442 9.77 -37.18 -24.39
C SER A 442 10.95 -38.11 -24.07
N ARG A 443 10.96 -38.72 -22.88
CA ARG A 443 11.90 -39.79 -22.52
C ARG A 443 11.64 -41.10 -23.26
N ASP A 444 10.38 -41.43 -23.58
CA ASP A 444 10.04 -42.64 -24.32
C ASP A 444 10.34 -42.56 -25.83
N ARG A 445 10.36 -41.37 -26.44
CA ARG A 445 10.81 -41.21 -27.85
C ARG A 445 12.32 -41.30 -28.03
N GLY A 446 13.11 -41.11 -26.97
CA GLY A 446 14.57 -41.17 -27.00
C GLY A 446 15.18 -42.55 -26.76
N LYS A 447 14.39 -43.56 -26.39
CA LYS A 447 14.89 -44.89 -26.01
C LYS A 447 14.75 -46.01 -27.06
N ASN A 448 14.11 -45.76 -28.21
CA ASN A 448 13.89 -46.77 -29.26
C ASN A 448 14.76 -46.61 -30.52
N LYS A 449 16.01 -46.14 -30.37
CA LYS A 449 16.99 -46.15 -31.48
C LYS A 449 18.41 -46.50 -31.01
N VAL A 450 18.59 -47.66 -30.38
CA VAL A 450 19.86 -48.41 -30.42
C VAL A 450 19.50 -49.89 -30.37
N TYR A 451 20.19 -50.70 -31.18
CA TYR A 451 20.09 -52.15 -31.40
C TYR A 451 19.03 -52.58 -32.44
N GLU A 452 19.46 -52.69 -33.70
CA GLU A 452 19.71 -54.00 -34.34
C GLU A 452 20.56 -53.80 -35.61
N GLU A 453 21.43 -54.77 -35.84
CA GLU A 453 22.49 -54.86 -36.88
C GLU A 453 21.98 -54.90 -38.33
#